data_AF-A0A7V8V0Z0-F1
#
_entry.id   AF-A0A7V8V0Z0-F1
#
_cell.length_a   1.000
_cell.length_b   1.000
_cell.length_c   1.000
_cell.angle_alpha   90.00
_cell.angle_beta   90.00
_cell.angle_gamma   90.00
#
_symmetry.space_group_name_H-M   'P 1'
#
loop_
_entity.id
_entity.type
_entity.pdbx_description
1 polymer ?
#
loop_
_entity_poly.entity_id
_entity_poly.type
_entity_poly.pdbx_seq_one_letter_code
_entity_poly.pdbx_strand_id
1 'polypeptide(L)'
;MPKLKCSCGYRFIKELGGAIRRQSVSFAANWLVEASLIRGRVLDYGCGFGFDADCFGWDAFDPYYRPLSPKGGYDTIVCNHVLNMLTRVSRSQVLTSIQKQLSSEGAAWLIVPRNIPHQGKVGLRKRIQNYVVLNLSSVLVNDKLEIYRLTAGTDVVDRTVEIECRLAGR
;
A
#
# COMPACT_ATOMS: atom_id res chain seq x y z
N MET A 1 -7.43 10.54 -12.79
CA MET A 1 -6.64 9.39 -13.28
C MET A 1 -5.27 9.91 -13.69
N PRO A 2 -4.17 9.32 -13.19
CA PRO A 2 -2.83 9.67 -13.64
C PRO A 2 -2.67 9.44 -15.15
N LYS A 3 -1.90 10.32 -15.79
CA LYS A 3 -1.55 10.25 -17.20
C LYS A 3 -0.09 9.88 -17.34
N LEU A 4 0.16 8.80 -18.07
CA LEU A 4 1.48 8.36 -18.46
C LEU A 4 1.83 8.88 -19.84
N LYS A 5 3.00 9.51 -20.02
CA LYS A 5 3.51 9.87 -21.35
C LYS A 5 4.21 8.67 -21.98
N CYS A 6 3.87 8.33 -23.23
CA CYS A 6 4.46 7.26 -24.04
C CYS A 6 4.88 7.82 -25.41
N SER A 7 5.62 7.06 -26.24
CA SER A 7 5.99 7.47 -27.61
C SER A 7 4.79 7.84 -28.50
N CYS A 8 3.65 7.16 -28.30
CA CYS A 8 2.42 7.35 -29.07
C CYS A 8 1.37 8.27 -28.40
N GLY A 9 1.74 9.06 -27.38
CA GLY A 9 0.85 10.00 -26.70
C GLY A 9 0.70 9.72 -25.20
N TYR A 10 -0.51 9.79 -24.65
CA TYR A 10 -0.75 9.55 -23.23
C TYR A 10 -1.57 8.28 -22.98
N ARG A 11 -1.18 7.49 -21.98
CA ARG A 11 -1.94 6.34 -21.48
C ARG A 11 -2.50 6.66 -20.10
N PHE A 12 -3.80 6.47 -19.92
CA PHE A 12 -4.42 6.60 -18.61
C PHE A 12 -4.20 5.34 -17.78
N ILE A 13 -3.78 5.51 -16.53
CA ILE A 13 -3.70 4.42 -15.55
C ILE A 13 -4.82 4.57 -14.53
N LYS A 14 -5.38 3.43 -14.12
CA LYS A 14 -6.30 3.35 -12.99
C LYS A 14 -5.55 2.85 -11.75
N GLU A 15 -5.39 3.73 -10.75
CA GLU A 15 -4.75 3.41 -9.47
C GLU A 15 -5.74 2.80 -8.45
N LEU A 16 -7.01 3.21 -8.51
CA LEU A 16 -8.03 2.88 -7.49
C LEU A 16 -9.14 1.97 -8.03
N GLY A 17 -9.94 1.39 -7.13
CA GLY A 17 -11.12 0.59 -7.50
C GLY A 17 -10.78 -0.69 -8.25
N GLY A 18 -9.65 -1.32 -7.87
CA GLY A 18 -9.13 -2.53 -8.47
C GLY A 18 -9.07 -3.74 -7.55
N ALA A 19 -9.60 -3.63 -6.33
CA ALA A 19 -9.53 -4.69 -5.33
C ALA A 19 -10.29 -5.94 -5.79
N ILE A 20 -9.80 -7.09 -5.35
CA ILE A 20 -10.43 -8.39 -5.56
C ILE A 20 -11.02 -8.82 -4.21
N ARG A 21 -12.26 -9.33 -4.21
CA ARG A 21 -12.88 -9.88 -2.99
C ARG A 21 -12.08 -11.10 -2.54
N ARG A 22 -11.52 -11.04 -1.34
CA ARG A 22 -10.84 -12.17 -0.70
C ARG A 22 -11.87 -13.08 -0.05
N GLN A 23 -11.54 -14.36 0.07
CA GLN A 23 -12.32 -15.36 0.82
C GLN A 23 -11.64 -15.78 2.12
N SER A 24 -10.40 -15.33 2.33
CA SER A 24 -9.60 -15.64 3.51
C SER A 24 -8.74 -14.44 3.87
N VAL A 25 -8.32 -14.42 5.14
CA VAL A 25 -7.41 -13.41 5.67
C VAL A 25 -6.12 -13.40 4.86
N SER A 26 -5.55 -12.22 4.65
CA SER A 26 -4.27 -12.10 3.99
C SER A 26 -3.13 -12.66 4.84
N PHE A 27 -2.18 -13.30 4.17
CA PHE A 27 -0.98 -13.84 4.82
C PHE A 27 -0.28 -12.79 5.70
N ALA A 28 -0.16 -11.55 5.22
CA ALA A 28 0.52 -10.51 5.96
C ALA A 28 -0.26 -10.05 7.21
N ALA A 29 -1.59 -9.94 7.12
CA ALA A 29 -2.41 -9.59 8.27
C ALA A 29 -2.33 -10.68 9.37
N ASN A 30 -2.46 -11.97 8.98
CA ASN A 30 -2.24 -13.09 9.91
C ASN A 30 -0.86 -13.04 10.56
N TRP A 31 0.20 -12.86 9.76
CA TRP A 31 1.57 -12.83 10.28
C TRP A 31 1.80 -11.67 11.26
N LEU A 32 1.27 -10.47 10.98
CA LEU A 32 1.37 -9.32 11.88
C LEU A 32 0.69 -9.58 13.24
N VAL A 33 -0.46 -10.27 13.23
CA VAL A 33 -1.17 -10.67 14.45
C VAL A 33 -0.36 -11.72 15.22
N GLU A 34 0.09 -12.78 14.55
CA GLU A 34 0.89 -13.84 15.17
C GLU A 34 2.22 -13.31 15.75
N ALA A 35 2.84 -12.32 15.09
CA ALA A 35 4.06 -11.67 15.54
C ALA A 35 3.85 -10.64 16.67
N SER A 36 2.63 -10.47 17.20
CA SER A 36 2.29 -9.47 18.23
C SER A 36 2.65 -8.02 17.83
N LEU A 37 2.56 -7.72 16.53
CA LEU A 37 2.84 -6.38 15.97
C LEU A 37 1.59 -5.52 15.81
N ILE A 38 0.41 -6.10 15.99
CA ILE A 38 -0.86 -5.38 16.04
C ILE A 38 -1.12 -4.93 17.49
N ARG A 39 -1.26 -3.62 17.70
CA ARG A 39 -1.45 -3.01 19.02
C ARG A 39 -2.50 -1.91 18.97
N GLY A 40 -3.23 -1.77 20.07
CA GLY A 40 -4.17 -0.67 20.29
C GLY A 40 -5.23 -0.57 19.20
N ARG A 41 -5.56 0.65 18.80
CA ARG A 41 -6.54 0.91 17.74
C ARG A 41 -5.93 0.69 16.36
N VAL A 42 -6.61 -0.07 15.51
CA VAL A 42 -6.09 -0.53 14.22
C VAL A 42 -6.92 0.01 13.05
N LEU A 43 -6.24 0.45 11.99
CA LEU A 43 -6.82 0.79 10.68
C LEU A 43 -6.24 -0.08 9.58
N ASP A 44 -7.10 -0.72 8.78
CA ASP A 44 -6.74 -1.30 7.48
C ASP A 44 -6.90 -0.23 6.39
N TYR A 45 -5.78 0.38 5.99
CA TYR A 45 -5.71 1.45 5.00
C TYR A 45 -5.61 0.87 3.58
N GLY A 46 -6.55 1.27 2.72
CA GLY A 46 -6.71 0.70 1.38
C GLY A 46 -7.22 -0.74 1.41
N CYS A 47 -8.13 -1.04 2.35
CA CYS A 47 -8.65 -2.38 2.64
C CYS A 47 -9.39 -3.05 1.47
N GLY A 48 -9.68 -2.32 0.39
CA GLY A 48 -10.59 -2.77 -0.66
C GLY A 48 -11.95 -3.13 -0.07
N PHE A 49 -12.39 -4.38 -0.27
CA PHE A 49 -13.65 -4.86 0.30
C PHE A 49 -13.62 -5.07 1.82
N GLY A 50 -12.47 -5.00 2.49
CA GLY A 50 -12.36 -4.98 3.95
C GLY A 50 -12.31 -6.34 4.64
N PHE A 51 -11.94 -7.42 3.95
CA PHE A 51 -11.97 -8.77 4.54
C PHE A 51 -11.09 -8.90 5.80
N ASP A 52 -9.84 -8.39 5.76
CA ASP A 52 -8.93 -8.47 6.91
C ASP A 52 -9.48 -7.65 8.09
N ALA A 53 -9.92 -6.42 7.81
CA ALA A 53 -10.55 -5.56 8.81
C ALA A 53 -11.80 -6.17 9.44
N ASP A 54 -12.72 -6.72 8.63
CA ASP A 54 -13.94 -7.36 9.12
C ASP A 54 -13.61 -8.59 9.99
N CYS A 55 -12.60 -9.38 9.60
CA CYS A 55 -12.20 -10.58 10.34
C CYS A 55 -11.58 -10.27 11.71
N PHE A 56 -10.78 -9.20 11.80
CA PHE A 56 -10.08 -8.84 13.04
C PHE A 56 -10.77 -7.72 13.85
N GLY A 57 -11.88 -7.18 13.37
CA GLY A 57 -12.58 -6.07 14.00
C GLY A 57 -11.80 -4.75 13.95
N TRP A 58 -11.04 -4.50 12.88
CA TRP A 58 -10.31 -3.26 12.67
C TRP A 58 -11.16 -2.20 11.97
N ASP A 59 -10.81 -0.92 12.15
CA ASP A 59 -11.37 0.12 11.30
C ASP A 59 -10.88 -0.09 9.85
N ALA A 60 -11.71 0.28 8.88
CA ALA A 60 -11.45 0.01 7.46
C ALA A 60 -11.62 1.28 6.63
N PHE A 61 -10.63 1.57 5.78
CA PHE A 61 -10.72 2.68 4.84
C PHE A 61 -10.25 2.25 3.45
N ASP A 62 -11.04 2.54 2.43
CA ASP A 62 -10.63 2.45 1.03
C ASP A 62 -11.35 3.55 0.24
N PRO A 63 -10.65 4.40 -0.52
CA PRO A 63 -11.26 5.55 -1.19
C PRO A 63 -12.34 5.19 -2.22
N TYR A 64 -12.43 3.92 -2.65
CA TYR A 64 -13.41 3.45 -3.60
C TYR A 64 -14.47 2.54 -2.96
N TYR A 65 -14.06 1.60 -2.11
CA TYR A 65 -14.94 0.55 -1.57
C TYR A 65 -15.45 0.84 -0.16
N ARG A 66 -14.72 1.62 0.66
CA ARG A 66 -15.07 2.01 2.03
C ARG A 66 -14.65 3.47 2.28
N PRO A 67 -15.32 4.45 1.63
CA PRO A 67 -14.85 5.84 1.55
C PRO A 67 -15.12 6.65 2.82
N LEU A 68 -15.55 6.02 3.92
CA LEU A 68 -15.76 6.72 5.17
C LEU A 68 -14.39 7.05 5.78
N SER A 69 -14.08 8.34 5.84
CA SER A 69 -12.80 8.81 6.37
C SER A 69 -12.58 8.33 7.82
N PRO A 70 -11.41 7.77 8.13
CA PRO A 70 -11.09 7.35 9.47
C PRO A 70 -11.01 8.56 10.41
N LYS A 71 -11.43 8.39 11.67
CA LYS A 71 -11.51 9.46 12.67
C LYS A 71 -10.54 9.21 13.81
N GLY A 72 -9.73 10.21 14.16
CA GLY A 72 -8.74 10.12 15.24
C GLY A 72 -7.46 9.42 14.82
N GLY A 73 -6.54 9.26 15.78
CA GLY A 73 -5.27 8.56 15.60
C GLY A 73 -5.38 7.05 15.78
N TYR A 74 -4.42 6.32 15.21
CA TYR A 74 -4.29 4.87 15.27
C TYR A 74 -2.93 4.46 15.80
N ASP A 75 -2.92 3.45 16.66
CA ASP A 75 -1.70 2.85 17.19
C ASP A 75 -1.07 1.89 16.17
N THR A 76 -1.91 1.26 15.35
CA THR A 76 -1.49 0.41 14.24
C THR A 76 -2.22 0.79 12.95
N ILE A 77 -1.48 0.95 11.85
CA ILE A 77 -2.06 1.04 10.52
C ILE A 77 -1.50 -0.10 9.66
N VAL A 78 -2.35 -0.90 9.04
CA VAL A 78 -1.97 -1.93 8.07
C VAL A 78 -2.27 -1.40 6.67
N CYS A 79 -1.30 -1.43 5.76
CA CYS A 79 -1.47 -0.93 4.40
C CYS A 79 -1.06 -2.01 3.39
N ASN A 80 -2.03 -2.83 2.99
CA ASN A 80 -1.77 -4.06 2.28
C ASN A 80 -1.82 -3.92 0.75
N HIS A 81 -0.67 -4.03 0.09
CA HIS A 81 -0.55 -3.99 -1.38
C HIS A 81 -1.15 -2.75 -2.07
N VAL A 82 -1.26 -1.65 -1.33
CA VAL A 82 -1.74 -0.36 -1.85
C VAL A 82 -0.63 0.33 -2.62
N LEU A 83 0.55 0.47 -2.02
CA LEU A 83 1.63 1.29 -2.56
C LEU A 83 2.07 0.85 -3.96
N ASN A 84 2.14 -0.46 -4.23
CA ASN A 84 2.52 -0.95 -5.54
C ASN A 84 1.52 -0.58 -6.65
N MET A 85 0.29 -0.23 -6.33
CA MET A 85 -0.73 0.17 -7.32
C MET A 85 -0.69 1.66 -7.65
N LEU A 86 0.21 2.42 -7.01
CA LEU A 86 0.28 3.87 -7.08
C LEU A 86 1.55 4.33 -7.79
N THR A 87 1.44 5.48 -8.46
CA THR A 87 2.56 6.30 -8.91
C THR A 87 3.33 6.87 -7.72
N ARG A 88 4.57 7.32 -7.94
CA ARG A 88 5.39 7.95 -6.89
C ARG A 88 4.68 9.11 -6.19
N VAL A 89 4.01 9.98 -6.94
CA VAL A 89 3.27 11.12 -6.38
C VAL A 89 2.13 10.65 -5.49
N SER A 90 1.29 9.73 -5.97
CA SER A 90 0.18 9.17 -5.18
C SER A 90 0.68 8.40 -3.95
N ARG A 91 1.80 7.65 -4.05
CA ARG A 91 2.42 6.98 -2.89
C ARG A 91 2.86 7.98 -1.84
N SER A 92 3.51 9.08 -2.23
CA SER A 92 3.93 10.12 -1.29
C SER A 92 2.75 10.70 -0.52
N GLN A 93 1.63 10.96 -1.21
CA GLN A 93 0.41 11.46 -0.57
C GLN A 93 -0.18 10.45 0.43
N VAL A 94 -0.21 9.17 0.06
CA VAL A 94 -0.67 8.09 0.95
C VAL A 94 0.24 7.94 2.17
N LEU A 95 1.57 7.96 1.99
CA LEU A 95 2.52 7.88 3.09
C LEU A 95 2.35 9.05 4.07
N THR A 96 2.22 10.27 3.57
CA THR A 96 1.91 11.44 4.39
C THR A 96 0.55 11.31 5.10
N SER A 97 -0.47 10.79 4.42
CA SER A 97 -1.80 10.56 5.04
C SER A 97 -1.72 9.54 6.17
N ILE A 98 -0.97 8.45 5.98
CA ILE A 98 -0.76 7.41 7.00
C ILE A 98 -0.03 8.01 8.20
N GLN A 99 1.06 8.75 8.00
CA GLN A 99 1.79 9.38 9.11
C GLN A 99 0.93 10.36 9.91
N LYS A 100 0.04 11.13 9.26
CA LYS A 100 -0.89 12.04 9.93
C LYS A 100 -1.97 11.33 10.76
N GLN A 101 -2.26 10.07 10.43
CA GLN A 101 -3.26 9.25 11.12
C GLN A 101 -2.66 8.37 12.23
N LEU A 102 -1.33 8.27 12.32
CA LEU A 102 -0.68 7.57 13.42
C LEU A 102 -0.80 8.37 14.72
N SER A 103 -1.01 7.67 15.84
CA SER A 103 -0.73 8.22 17.17
C SER A 103 0.78 8.49 17.33
N SER A 104 1.17 9.23 18.37
CA SER A 104 2.59 9.62 18.56
C SER A 104 3.55 8.43 18.60
N GLU A 105 3.12 7.32 19.20
CA GLU A 105 3.88 6.06 19.30
C GLU A 105 3.40 4.99 18.30
N GLY A 106 2.50 5.38 17.39
CA GLY A 106 1.89 4.46 16.43
C GLY A 106 2.87 4.00 15.34
N ALA A 107 2.59 2.82 14.78
CA ALA A 107 3.34 2.28 13.65
C ALA A 107 2.41 1.84 12.51
N ALA A 108 2.88 2.08 11.29
CA ALA A 108 2.25 1.55 10.08
C ALA A 108 3.09 0.41 9.49
N TRP A 109 2.42 -0.66 9.08
CA TRP A 109 2.97 -1.82 8.41
C TRP A 109 2.62 -1.74 6.93
N LEU A 110 3.61 -1.40 6.10
CA LEU A 110 3.43 -1.22 4.66
C LEU A 110 3.83 -2.52 3.94
N ILE A 111 2.86 -3.22 3.37
CA ILE A 111 3.08 -4.52 2.74
C ILE A 111 3.20 -4.35 1.23
N VAL A 112 4.37 -4.69 0.69
CA VAL A 112 4.68 -4.59 -0.74
C VAL A 112 5.03 -5.95 -1.33
N PRO A 113 4.60 -6.28 -2.55
CA PRO A 113 4.89 -7.56 -3.18
C PRO A 113 6.35 -7.66 -3.61
N ARG A 114 6.92 -8.86 -3.47
CA ARG A 114 8.26 -9.24 -3.95
C ARG A 114 8.21 -10.27 -5.08
N ASN A 115 7.07 -10.92 -5.26
CA ASN A 115 6.79 -11.81 -6.38
C ASN A 115 6.41 -11.09 -7.70
N ILE A 116 6.99 -9.91 -7.96
CA ILE A 116 6.81 -9.16 -9.20
C ILE A 116 8.19 -8.72 -9.74
N PRO A 117 8.33 -8.46 -11.06
CA PRO A 117 9.60 -7.98 -11.61
C PRO A 117 10.06 -6.66 -10.97
N HIS A 118 11.36 -6.49 -10.75
CA HIS A 118 11.95 -5.26 -10.18
C HIS A 118 11.61 -3.98 -10.94
N GLN A 119 11.36 -4.09 -12.25
CA GLN A 119 10.93 -2.99 -13.12
C GLN A 119 9.42 -2.72 -13.07
N GLY A 120 8.68 -3.40 -12.20
CA GLY A 120 7.23 -3.41 -12.16
C GLY A 120 6.59 -4.16 -13.33
N LYS A 121 5.26 -4.25 -13.31
CA LYS A 121 4.44 -4.82 -14.40
C LYS A 121 3.12 -4.08 -14.56
N VAL A 122 2.55 -4.14 -15.77
CA VAL A 122 1.16 -3.73 -15.99
C VAL A 122 0.29 -4.96 -15.77
N GLY A 123 -0.51 -4.94 -14.71
CA GLY A 123 -1.47 -5.98 -14.39
C GLY A 123 -2.75 -5.88 -15.21
N LEU A 124 -3.71 -6.72 -14.83
CA LEU A 124 -5.06 -6.74 -15.41
C LEU A 124 -5.70 -5.35 -15.39
N ARG A 125 -6.52 -5.06 -16.41
CA ARG A 125 -7.24 -3.79 -16.57
C ARG A 125 -6.31 -2.56 -16.61
N LYS A 126 -5.10 -2.72 -17.17
CA LYS A 126 -4.10 -1.64 -17.35
C LYS A 126 -3.69 -0.96 -16.04
N ARG A 127 -3.64 -1.72 -14.94
CA ARG A 127 -3.18 -1.22 -13.63
C ARG A 127 -1.68 -1.38 -13.49
N ILE A 128 -1.02 -0.38 -12.91
CA ILE A 128 0.40 -0.49 -12.59
C ILE A 128 0.61 -1.36 -11.36
N GLN A 129 1.73 -2.07 -11.34
CA GLN A 129 2.27 -2.73 -10.18
C GLN A 129 3.76 -2.39 -10.13
N ASN A 130 4.14 -1.47 -9.24
CA ASN A 130 5.51 -1.06 -9.01
C ASN A 130 6.19 -1.97 -7.99
N TYR A 131 7.46 -2.31 -8.23
CA TYR A 131 8.31 -2.97 -7.22
C TYR A 131 8.81 -1.92 -6.23
N VAL A 132 8.01 -1.68 -5.18
CA VAL A 132 8.24 -0.56 -4.27
C VAL A 132 9.49 -0.80 -3.42
N VAL A 133 10.38 0.20 -3.37
CA VAL A 133 11.60 0.20 -2.55
C VAL A 133 11.65 1.49 -1.74
N LEU A 134 11.62 1.38 -0.42
CA LEU A 134 11.64 2.51 0.51
C LEU A 134 12.89 2.42 1.41
N ASN A 135 13.38 3.56 1.91
CA ASN A 135 14.46 3.64 2.92
C ASN A 135 13.95 3.30 4.35
N LEU A 136 13.05 2.34 4.47
CA LEU A 136 12.43 1.95 5.74
C LEU A 136 13.00 0.62 6.24
N SER A 137 12.93 0.41 7.55
CA SER A 137 13.30 -0.88 8.15
C SER A 137 12.22 -1.92 7.87
N SER A 138 12.65 -3.14 7.55
CA SER A 138 11.76 -4.26 7.23
C SER A 138 11.65 -5.19 8.41
N VAL A 139 10.41 -5.56 8.77
CA VAL A 139 10.15 -6.56 9.83
C VAL A 139 9.97 -7.96 9.27
N LEU A 140 9.70 -8.07 7.96
CA LEU A 140 9.64 -9.33 7.23
C LEU A 140 10.08 -9.09 5.80
N VAL A 141 10.93 -9.98 5.28
CA VAL A 141 11.29 -10.05 3.86
C VAL A 141 11.28 -11.52 3.46
N ASN A 142 10.58 -11.85 2.38
CA ASN A 142 10.63 -13.16 1.75
C ASN A 142 10.32 -13.06 0.24
N ASP A 143 10.32 -14.19 -0.46
CA ASP A 143 10.09 -14.25 -1.91
C ASP A 143 8.71 -13.72 -2.35
N LYS A 144 7.74 -13.66 -1.44
CA LYS A 144 6.37 -13.22 -1.73
C LYS A 144 6.19 -11.73 -1.48
N LEU A 145 6.69 -11.22 -0.35
CA LEU A 145 6.45 -9.85 0.09
C LEU A 145 7.52 -9.32 1.04
N GLU A 146 7.47 -8.01 1.26
CA GLU A 146 8.22 -7.31 2.29
C GLU A 146 7.27 -6.41 3.09
N ILE A 147 7.49 -6.33 4.40
CA ILE A 147 6.73 -5.49 5.32
C ILE A 147 7.67 -4.44 5.88
N TYR A 148 7.46 -3.19 5.47
CA TYR A 148 8.16 -2.04 6.04
C TYR A 148 7.46 -1.52 7.28
N ARG A 149 8.25 -1.02 8.24
CA ARG A 149 7.78 -0.21 9.36
C ARG A 149 7.87 1.27 9.01
N LEU A 150 6.78 2.00 9.24
CA LEU A 150 6.71 3.46 9.14
C LEU A 150 6.20 4.03 10.47
N THR A 151 6.83 5.09 10.98
CA THR A 151 6.33 5.83 12.15
C THR A 151 6.00 7.27 11.78
N ALA A 152 5.31 7.97 12.67
CA ALA A 152 5.09 9.41 12.51
C ALA A 152 6.45 10.14 12.41
N GLY A 153 6.54 11.12 11.51
CA GLY A 153 7.74 11.96 11.35
C GLY A 153 8.94 11.32 10.62
N THR A 154 8.89 10.05 10.23
CA THR A 154 9.96 9.43 9.42
C THR A 154 10.08 10.10 8.05
N ASP A 155 11.29 10.47 7.65
CA ASP A 155 11.56 10.91 6.28
C ASP A 155 11.64 9.70 5.33
N VAL A 156 10.71 9.63 4.38
CA VAL A 156 10.58 8.50 3.46
C VAL A 156 11.15 8.85 2.09
N VAL A 157 12.26 8.23 1.76
CA VAL A 157 12.88 8.23 0.44
C VAL A 157 12.38 7.04 -0.37
N ASP A 158 11.57 7.33 -1.38
CA ASP A 158 11.10 6.36 -2.36
C ASP A 158 12.16 6.12 -3.44
N ARG A 159 12.74 4.92 -3.49
CA ARG A 159 13.78 4.50 -4.46
C ARG A 159 13.21 3.62 -5.58
N THR A 160 11.88 3.53 -5.69
CA THR A 160 11.19 2.71 -6.68
C THR A 160 11.53 3.16 -8.10
N VAL A 161 12.00 2.24 -8.94
CA VAL A 161 12.08 2.48 -10.38
C VAL A 161 10.67 2.40 -10.95
N GLU A 162 10.09 3.54 -11.35
CA GLU A 162 8.72 3.55 -11.85
C GLU A 162 8.62 2.76 -13.15
N ILE A 163 7.58 1.92 -13.25
CA ILE A 163 7.20 1.31 -14.52
C ILE A 163 6.95 2.37 -15.61
N GLU A 164 6.63 3.58 -15.19
CA GLU A 164 6.39 4.72 -16.04
C GLU A 164 7.60 5.11 -16.89
N CYS A 165 8.80 5.09 -16.31
CA CYS A 165 10.04 5.38 -17.01
C CYS A 165 10.26 4.42 -18.19
N ARG A 166 9.89 3.15 -18.03
CA ARG A 166 9.95 2.13 -19.10
C ARG A 166 8.89 2.36 -20.18
N LEU A 167 7.70 2.84 -19.79
CA LEU A 167 6.61 3.09 -20.73
C LEU A 167 6.84 4.36 -21.55
N ALA A 168 7.60 5.31 -21.03
CA ALA A 168 8.00 6.54 -21.74
C ALA A 168 9.13 6.31 -22.76
N GLY A 169 10.00 5.32 -22.54
CA GLY A 169 11.11 4.96 -23.44
C GLY A 169 10.76 3.95 -24.54
N ARG A 170 9.47 3.59 -24.69
CA ARG A 170 8.91 2.79 -25.79
C ARG A 170 7.94 3.64 -26.56
#